data_AF-A0A6N7IFJ6-F1
#
_entry.id   AF-A0A6N7IFJ6-F1
#
_cell.length_a   1.000
_cell.length_b   1.000
_cell.length_c   1.000
_cell.angle_alpha   90.00
_cell.angle_beta   90.00
_cell.angle_gamma   90.00
#
_symmetry.space_group_name_H-M   'P 1'
#
loop_
_entity.id
_entity.type
_entity.pdbx_description
1 polymer ?
#
loop_
_entity_poly.entity_id
_entity_poly.type
_entity_poly.pdbx_seq_one_letter_code
_entity_poly.pdbx_strand_id
1 'polypeptide(L)'
;MGGRLSFSLALLTAIGDGVILTSINGRTETRTYAKVIRGGEPTHPLSPEEERAVAEARRGSSANGWWATSGASGRSEGAGVPAASQQET
;
A
#
# COMPACT_ATOMS: atom_id res chain seq x y z
N MET A 1 0.20 26.35 -11.60
CA MET A 1 0.16 25.28 -10.57
C MET A 1 0.82 24.02 -11.15
N GLY A 2 2.14 23.88 -11.00
CA GLY A 2 2.88 22.70 -11.48
C GLY A 2 3.60 22.06 -10.31
N GLY A 3 2.83 21.38 -9.45
CA GLY A 3 3.36 20.70 -8.27
C GLY A 3 4.29 19.55 -8.67
N ARG A 4 5.16 19.11 -7.75
CA ARG A 4 5.99 17.92 -7.92
C ARG A 4 5.08 16.73 -8.25
N LEU A 5 5.11 16.27 -9.50
CA LEU A 5 4.33 15.10 -9.93
C LEU A 5 5.04 13.78 -9.57
N SER A 6 6.30 13.83 -9.12
CA SER A 6 7.03 12.63 -8.69
C SER A 6 6.51 12.14 -7.34
N PHE A 7 6.39 10.82 -7.19
CA PHE A 7 5.86 10.18 -5.99
C PHE A 7 6.51 8.82 -5.75
N SER A 8 6.43 8.34 -4.51
CA SER A 8 6.74 6.97 -4.11
C SER A 8 5.54 6.38 -3.38
N LEU A 9 5.19 5.13 -3.70
CA LEU A 9 4.08 4.38 -3.12
C LEU A 9 4.59 3.02 -2.68
N ALA A 10 4.33 2.62 -1.43
CA ALA A 10 4.60 1.28 -0.94
C ALA A 10 3.29 0.51 -0.75
N LEU A 11 3.24 -0.70 -1.32
CA LEU A 11 2.14 -1.65 -1.16
C LEU A 11 2.70 -2.87 -0.45
N LEU A 12 2.30 -3.05 0.81
CA LEU A 12 2.78 -4.13 1.67
C LEU A 12 1.63 -5.04 2.08
N THR A 13 1.93 -6.32 2.18
CA THR A 13 1.09 -7.33 2.83
C THR A 13 1.22 -7.24 4.35
N ALA A 14 0.31 -7.90 5.07
CA ALA A 14 0.34 -7.94 6.54
C ALA A 14 1.64 -8.56 7.11
N ILE A 15 2.31 -9.43 6.34
CA ILE A 15 3.57 -10.08 6.72
C ILE A 15 4.81 -9.27 6.28
N GLY A 16 4.62 -8.09 5.70
CA GLY A 16 5.70 -7.16 5.35
C GLY A 16 6.32 -7.36 3.97
N ASP A 17 5.92 -8.37 3.21
CA ASP A 17 6.28 -8.50 1.78
C ASP A 17 5.56 -7.46 0.93
N GLY A 18 6.17 -6.98 -0.14
CA GLY A 18 5.49 -6.06 -1.04
C GLY A 18 6.35 -5.44 -2.13
N VAL A 19 5.85 -4.33 -2.67
CA VAL A 19 6.51 -3.58 -3.74
C VAL A 19 6.44 -2.08 -3.44
N ILE A 20 7.50 -1.38 -3.80
CA ILE A 20 7.55 0.08 -3.85
C ILE A 20 7.54 0.49 -5.31
N LEU A 21 6.67 1.43 -5.67
CA LEU A 21 6.61 2.07 -6.97
C LEU A 21 7.05 3.52 -6.83
N THR A 22 8.03 3.94 -7.63
CA THR A 22 8.50 5.33 -7.66
C THR A 22 8.40 5.87 -9.06
N SER A 23 7.61 6.93 -9.22
CA SER A 23 7.49 7.66 -10.47
C SER A 23 8.29 8.95 -10.38
N ILE A 24 9.23 9.12 -11.30
CA ILE A 24 9.99 10.36 -11.47
C ILE A 24 9.51 11.02 -12.75
N ASN A 25 8.85 12.17 -12.58
CA ASN A 25 8.31 12.94 -13.68
C ASN A 25 9.31 14.02 -14.12
N GLY A 26 9.86 13.87 -15.32
CA GLY A 26 10.66 14.87 -16.01
C GLY A 26 9.80 15.79 -16.88
N ARG A 27 10.44 16.72 -17.59
CA ARG A 27 9.74 17.64 -18.52
C ARG A 27 9.22 16.95 -19.79
N THR A 28 9.95 15.93 -20.24
CA THR A 28 9.70 15.27 -21.54
C THR A 28 9.27 13.81 -21.37
N GLU A 29 9.57 13.20 -20.22
CA GLU A 29 9.30 11.79 -19.99
C GLU A 29 9.08 11.49 -18.51
N THR A 30 8.45 10.35 -18.27
CA THR A 30 8.22 9.80 -16.94
C THR A 30 8.91 8.44 -16.84
N ARG A 31 9.63 8.22 -15.76
CA ARG A 31 10.25 6.94 -15.46
C ARG A 31 9.62 6.37 -14.21
N THR A 32 9.18 5.11 -14.28
CA THR A 32 8.64 4.38 -13.15
C THR A 32 9.55 3.23 -12.80
N TYR A 33 9.94 3.17 -11.53
CA TYR A 33 10.77 2.11 -10.96
C TYR A 33 9.95 1.28 -9.98
N ALA A 34 10.31 0.01 -9.86
CA ALA A 34 9.74 -0.90 -8.87
C ALA A 34 10.85 -1.57 -8.07
N LYS A 35 10.73 -1.54 -6.74
CA LYS A 35 11.61 -2.29 -5.82
C LYS A 35 10.79 -3.28 -5.01
N VAL A 36 11.31 -4.49 -4.84
CA VAL A 36 10.65 -5.52 -4.04
C VAL A 36 11.10 -5.42 -2.59
N ILE A 37 10.14 -5.57 -1.67
CA ILE A 37 10.35 -5.79 -0.24
C ILE A 37 10.06 -7.25 0.09
N ARG A 38 10.97 -7.90 0.80
CA ARG A 38 10.83 -9.27 1.28
C ARG A 38 11.06 -9.33 2.78
N GLY A 39 10.10 -9.90 3.53
CA GLY A 39 10.17 -9.99 4.99
C GLY A 39 10.28 -8.63 5.68
N GLY A 40 9.72 -7.58 5.07
CA GLY A 40 9.86 -6.21 5.54
C GLY A 40 11.13 -5.50 5.05
N GLU A 41 12.14 -6.20 4.54
CA GLU A 41 13.40 -5.57 4.12
C GLU A 41 13.45 -5.33 2.59
N PRO A 42 13.91 -4.15 2.15
CA PRO A 42 14.07 -3.86 0.73
C PRO A 42 15.30 -4.58 0.18
N THR A 43 15.18 -5.08 -1.04
CA THR A 43 16.30 -5.75 -1.74
C THR A 43 17.43 -4.81 -2.16
N HIS A 44 17.17 -3.50 -2.18
CA HIS A 44 18.09 -2.43 -2.58
C HIS A 44 17.92 -1.23 -1.65
N PRO A 45 18.95 -0.38 -1.48
CA PRO A 45 18.81 0.86 -0.72
C PRO A 45 17.65 1.72 -1.20
N LEU A 46 16.90 2.26 -0.25
CA LEU A 46 15.75 3.10 -0.51
C LEU A 46 16.15 4.58 -0.52
N SER A 47 15.44 5.39 -1.31
CA SER A 47 15.50 6.84 -1.19
C SER A 47 14.72 7.29 0.06
N PRO A 48 14.97 8.51 0.57
CA PRO A 48 14.21 9.05 1.70
C PRO A 48 12.69 9.08 1.44
N GLU A 49 12.25 9.31 0.21
CA GLU A 49 10.84 9.28 -0.18
C GLU A 49 10.27 7.85 -0.15
N GLU A 50 11.02 6.86 -0.61
CA GLU A 50 10.63 5.46 -0.56
C GLU A 50 10.57 4.93 0.88
N GLU A 51 11.54 5.28 1.73
CA GLU A 51 11.55 4.94 3.16
C GLU A 51 10.31 5.46 3.88
N ARG A 52 9.93 6.71 3.60
CA ARG A 52 8.70 7.30 4.15
C ARG A 52 7.46 6.54 3.71
N ALA A 53 7.34 6.22 2.42
CA ALA A 53 6.21 5.46 1.89
C ALA A 53 6.07 4.09 2.57
N VAL A 54 7.19 3.38 2.78
CA VAL A 54 7.21 2.09 3.49
C VAL A 54 6.79 2.26 4.95
N ALA A 55 7.30 3.28 5.64
CA ALA A 55 6.91 3.56 7.02
C ALA A 55 5.41 3.89 7.16
N GLU A 56 4.85 4.65 6.21
CA GLU A 56 3.41 4.96 6.16
C GLU A 56 2.56 3.71 5.88
N ALA A 57 2.94 2.89 4.91
CA ALA A 57 2.23 1.64 4.59
C ALA A 57 2.19 0.68 5.81
N ARG A 58 3.29 0.58 6.56
CA ARG A 58 3.35 -0.21 7.80
C ARG A 58 2.41 0.32 8.88
N ARG A 59 2.25 1.64 9.00
CA ARG A 59 1.31 2.27 9.94
C ARG A 59 -0.15 2.14 9.49
N GLY A 60 -0.37 2.15 8.17
CA GLY A 60 -1.69 2.09 7.53
C GLY A 60 -2.42 0.75 7.67
N SER A 61 -1.76 -0.32 8.14
CA SER A 61 -2.43 -1.59 8.47
C SER A 61 -3.45 -1.47 9.62
N SER A 62 -3.45 -0.34 10.35
CA SER A 62 -4.48 0.01 11.34
C SER A 62 -5.60 0.92 10.79
N ALA A 63 -5.69 1.11 9.46
CA ALA A 63 -6.83 1.75 8.84
C ALA A 63 -8.04 0.79 8.92
N ASN A 64 -8.68 0.80 10.10
CA ASN A 64 -10.02 0.28 10.35
C ASN A 64 -10.87 0.46 9.10
N GLY A 65 -11.33 -0.66 8.54
CA GLY A 65 -11.87 -0.75 7.20
C GLY A 65 -12.77 0.41 6.85
N TRP A 66 -12.31 1.29 5.95
CA TRP A 66 -13.20 2.18 5.23
C TRP A 66 -14.31 1.35 4.56
N TRP A 67 -13.97 0.17 4.04
CA TRP A 67 -14.96 -0.79 3.51
C TRP A 67 -15.90 -1.36 4.59
N ALA A 68 -15.43 -1.44 5.84
CA ALA A 68 -16.22 -1.91 6.99
C ALA A 68 -17.21 -0.84 7.48
N THR A 69 -16.87 0.45 7.38
CA THR A 69 -17.78 1.55 7.70
C THR A 69 -18.68 1.97 6.54
N SER A 70 -18.30 1.69 5.28
CA SER A 70 -19.17 1.92 4.13
C SER A 70 -20.27 0.87 3.94
N GLY A 71 -20.34 -0.14 4.80
CA GLY A 71 -21.35 -1.21 4.77
C GLY A 71 -22.70 -0.89 5.42
N ALA A 72 -22.91 0.30 6.00
CA ALA A 72 -24.17 0.64 6.71
C ALA A 72 -25.23 1.35 5.85
N SER A 73 -25.02 1.54 4.54
CA SER A 73 -26.06 2.07 3.65
C SER A 73 -26.27 1.17 2.43
N GLY A 74 -27.00 0.08 2.67
CA GLY A 74 -27.91 -0.58 1.73
C GLY A 74 -27.40 -0.82 0.31
N ARG A 75 -26.90 -2.04 0.07
CA ARG A 75 -27.23 -2.84 -1.13
C ARG A 75 -26.87 -4.30 -0.84
N SER A 76 -27.89 -5.12 -0.63
CA SER A 76 -27.79 -6.57 -0.73
C SER A 76 -27.41 -6.93 -2.15
N GLU A 77 -26.28 -7.62 -2.35
CA GLU A 77 -26.19 -8.83 -3.18
C GLU A 77 -24.77 -9.41 -3.11
N GLY A 78 -24.73 -10.74 -3.03
CA GLY A 78 -23.63 -11.50 -2.45
C GLY A 78 -22.35 -11.53 -3.25
N ALA A 79 -21.23 -11.38 -2.54
CA ALA A 79 -19.99 -12.08 -2.83
C ALA A 79 -19.24 -12.20 -1.51
N GLY A 80 -19.18 -13.43 -0.98
CA GLY A 80 -18.60 -13.72 0.32
C GLY A 80 -17.11 -13.36 0.38
N VAL A 81 -16.74 -12.65 1.44
CA VAL A 81 -15.36 -12.65 1.94
C VAL A 81 -15.21 -13.87 2.86
N PRO A 82 -14.13 -14.67 2.73
CA PRO A 82 -13.99 -15.91 3.48
C PRO A 82 -13.86 -15.62 4.98
N ALA A 83 -14.65 -16.32 5.78
CA ALA A 83 -14.59 -16.28 7.22
C ALA A 83 -13.20 -16.70 7.69
N ALA A 84 -12.44 -15.74 8.23
CA ALA A 84 -11.36 -16.05 9.16
C ALA A 84 -12.03 -16.63 10.42
N SER A 85 -12.13 -17.96 10.46
CA SER A 85 -12.56 -18.72 11.62
C SER A 85 -11.55 -18.50 12.75
N GLN A 86 -11.85 -17.53 13.60
CA GLN A 86 -11.26 -17.38 14.91
C GLN A 86 -11.71 -18.53 15.83
N GLN A 87 -10.80 -18.82 16.75
CA GLN A 87 -10.86 -19.75 17.88
C GLN A 87 -12.13 -19.49 18.74
N GLU A 88 -12.64 -20.43 19.52
CA GLU A 88 -12.18 -20.69 20.91
C GLU A 88 -12.86 -21.97 21.45
N THR A 89 -12.15 -22.70 22.32
CA THR A 89 -12.70 -23.61 23.34
C THR A 89 -12.33 -23.03 24.70
#